data_AF-M4EA05-F1
#
_entry.id   AF-M4EA05-F1
#
_cell.length_a   1.000
_cell.length_b   1.000
_cell.length_c   1.000
_cell.angle_alpha   90.00
_cell.angle_beta   90.00
_cell.angle_gamma   90.00
#
_symmetry.space_group_name_H-M   'P 1'
#
loop_
_entity.id
_entity.type
_entity.pdbx_description
1 polymer ?
#
loop_
_entity_poly.entity_id
_entity_poly.type
_entity_poly.pdbx_seq_one_letter_code
_entity_poly.pdbx_strand_id
1 'polypeptide(L)'
;MELQVRLRQLIIFFFLFLTVLEHASSSRILRIAKPDRHDIAASARWLVSQNIWGVLSTLSIEHDGAPFGNVVSYSDGLPGKGKGIPYFYLTMLDPTTRNALKDSRASFAISESPVGTCKRDPMDPTCSKLTLTGKLLQLDEGSEEEKVAKKALFTKHPEMMDWPEGHEFSVFKLEIMNIFLINWYGGAKSITVDEYLRYKE
;
A
#
# COMPACT_ATOMS: atom_id res chain seq x y z
N MET A 1 23.65 -48.24 19.51
CA MET A 1 22.79 -48.08 18.32
C MET A 1 21.64 -47.09 18.56
N GLU A 2 20.94 -47.15 19.70
CA GLU A 2 19.86 -46.20 20.04
C GLU A 2 20.30 -44.71 20.15
N LEU A 3 21.50 -44.44 20.68
CA LEU A 3 21.96 -43.06 20.88
C LEU A 3 22.18 -42.32 19.54
N GLN A 4 22.66 -43.01 18.51
CA GLN A 4 22.85 -42.44 17.17
C GLN A 4 21.53 -42.14 16.46
N VAL A 5 20.49 -42.96 16.69
CA VAL A 5 19.16 -42.74 16.10
C VAL A 5 18.48 -41.54 16.75
N ARG A 6 18.57 -41.39 18.08
CA ARG A 6 18.05 -40.22 18.79
C ARG A 6 18.77 -38.93 18.40
N LEU A 7 20.09 -38.98 18.18
CA LEU A 7 20.86 -37.82 17.72
C LEU A 7 20.48 -37.40 16.31
N ARG A 8 20.26 -38.36 15.39
CA ARG A 8 19.77 -38.07 14.03
C ARG A 8 18.37 -37.47 14.03
N GLN A 9 17.46 -37.97 14.86
CA GLN A 9 16.11 -37.41 14.99
C GLN A 9 16.12 -35.99 15.56
N LEU A 10 17.00 -35.70 16.54
CA LEU A 10 17.18 -34.34 17.07
C LEU A 10 17.72 -33.39 16.00
N ILE A 11 18.69 -33.83 15.20
CA ILE A 11 19.27 -33.02 14.11
C ILE A 11 18.22 -32.72 13.05
N ILE A 12 17.42 -33.71 12.64
CA ILE A 12 16.34 -33.52 11.66
C ILE A 12 15.26 -32.56 12.20
N PHE A 13 14.87 -32.69 13.47
CA PHE A 13 13.95 -31.75 14.11
C PHE A 13 14.53 -30.33 14.20
N PHE A 14 15.82 -30.19 14.48
CA PHE A 14 16.51 -28.90 14.54
C PHE A 14 16.59 -28.23 13.15
N PHE A 15 16.85 -28.99 12.09
CA PHE A 15 16.81 -28.48 10.71
C PHE A 15 15.39 -28.14 10.23
N LEU A 16 14.37 -28.92 10.62
CA LEU A 16 12.95 -28.57 10.40
C LEU A 16 12.54 -27.32 11.18
N PHE A 17 13.07 -27.10 12.38
CA PHE A 17 12.79 -25.89 13.16
C PHE A 17 13.49 -24.65 12.60
N LEU A 18 14.72 -24.81 12.08
CA LEU A 18 15.47 -23.73 11.42
C LEU A 18 14.84 -23.29 10.09
N THR A 19 14.35 -24.23 9.29
CA THR A 19 13.66 -23.90 8.01
C THR A 19 12.32 -23.20 8.22
N VAL A 20 11.63 -23.46 9.33
CA VAL A 20 10.39 -22.72 9.70
C VAL A 20 10.72 -21.31 10.20
N LEU A 21 11.91 -21.06 10.73
CA LEU A 21 12.29 -19.75 11.28
C LEU A 21 12.70 -18.72 10.21
N GLU A 22 13.09 -19.15 9.00
CA GLU A 22 13.52 -18.23 7.93
C GLU A 22 12.36 -17.49 7.23
N HIS A 23 11.10 -17.89 7.42
CA HIS A 23 9.94 -17.24 6.78
C HIS A 23 9.20 -16.21 7.66
N ALA A 24 9.75 -15.85 8.82
CA ALA A 24 9.13 -14.88 9.73
C ALA A 24 9.95 -13.59 9.92
N SER A 25 10.73 -13.17 8.94
CA SER A 25 11.22 -11.79 8.85
C SER A 25 10.12 -10.89 8.27
N SER A 26 8.93 -10.90 8.88
CA SER A 26 8.03 -9.75 8.75
C SER A 26 8.75 -8.59 9.42
N SER A 27 9.43 -7.77 8.64
CA SER A 27 9.94 -6.48 9.08
C SER A 27 8.85 -5.84 9.92
N ARG A 28 9.09 -5.67 11.22
CA ARG A 28 8.13 -5.01 12.09
C ARG A 28 8.02 -3.59 11.57
N ILE A 29 6.99 -3.32 10.77
CA ILE A 29 6.61 -1.96 10.41
C ILE A 29 6.44 -1.26 11.75
N LEU A 30 7.22 -0.20 11.97
CA LEU A 30 7.05 0.68 13.12
C LEU A 30 5.60 1.16 13.07
N ARG A 31 4.73 0.56 13.89
CA ARG A 31 3.34 0.97 14.00
C ARG A 31 3.34 2.30 14.72
N ILE A 32 3.22 3.37 13.94
CA ILE A 32 3.06 4.72 14.46
C ILE A 32 1.71 4.76 15.19
N ALA A 33 1.68 5.38 16.37
CA ALA A 33 0.44 5.50 17.12
C ALA A 33 -0.63 6.24 16.29
N LYS A 34 -1.88 5.80 16.36
CA LYS A 34 -3.00 6.47 15.69
C LYS A 34 -3.08 7.93 16.18
N PRO A 35 -3.06 8.93 15.29
CA PRO A 35 -3.13 10.34 15.67
C PRO A 35 -4.45 10.71 16.37
N ASP A 36 -4.48 11.87 17.01
CA ASP A 36 -5.74 12.45 17.48
C ASP A 36 -6.67 12.68 16.27
N ARG A 37 -7.93 12.26 16.41
CA ARG A 37 -8.92 12.31 15.32
C ARG A 37 -9.20 13.72 14.80
N HIS A 38 -8.95 14.76 15.61
CA HIS A 38 -9.15 16.16 15.22
C HIS A 38 -7.97 16.69 14.40
N ASP A 39 -6.82 16.00 14.43
CA ASP A 39 -5.75 16.22 13.47
C ASP A 39 -6.05 15.43 12.18
N ILE A 40 -6.85 16.06 11.31
CA ILE A 40 -7.41 15.46 10.10
C ILE A 40 -6.29 15.06 9.12
N ALA A 41 -5.31 15.95 8.93
CA ALA A 41 -4.19 15.69 8.02
C ALA A 41 -3.28 14.58 8.56
N ALA A 42 -2.96 14.59 9.85
CA ALA A 42 -2.22 13.51 10.48
C ALA A 42 -2.96 12.17 10.35
N SER A 43 -4.26 12.14 10.63
CA SER A 43 -5.09 10.93 10.51
C SER A 43 -5.07 10.34 9.10
N ALA A 44 -5.22 11.19 8.07
CA ALA A 44 -5.18 10.75 6.67
C ALA A 44 -3.79 10.24 6.27
N ARG A 45 -2.73 10.94 6.68
CA ARG A 45 -1.34 10.59 6.35
C ARG A 45 -0.87 9.33 7.06
N TRP A 46 -1.22 9.18 8.33
CA TRP A 46 -1.02 7.96 9.09
C TRP A 46 -1.70 6.77 8.40
N LEU A 47 -2.95 6.93 7.96
CA LEU A 47 -3.65 5.81 7.31
C LEU A 47 -2.95 5.36 6.02
N VAL A 48 -2.41 6.30 5.24
CA VAL A 48 -1.62 6.02 4.04
C VAL A 48 -0.26 5.40 4.39
N SER A 49 0.42 5.87 5.43
CA SER A 49 1.75 5.34 5.79
C SER A 49 1.66 3.93 6.37
N GLN A 50 0.61 3.63 7.16
CA GLN A 50 0.43 2.33 7.83
C GLN A 50 -0.13 1.21 6.94
N ASN A 51 -0.83 1.54 5.85
CA ASN A 51 -1.29 0.52 4.90
C ASN A 51 -0.21 0.18 3.87
N ILE A 52 -0.19 -1.08 3.43
CA ILE A 52 0.76 -1.58 2.42
C ILE A 52 0.07 -1.90 1.09
N TRP A 53 -1.26 -2.03 1.10
CA TRP A 53 -2.10 -2.31 -0.07
C TRP A 53 -3.42 -1.54 0.03
N GLY A 54 -4.17 -1.47 -1.07
CA GLY A 54 -5.52 -0.92 -1.10
C GLY A 54 -6.27 -1.31 -2.38
N VAL A 55 -7.42 -0.69 -2.60
CA VAL A 55 -8.23 -0.89 -3.81
C VAL A 55 -8.05 0.31 -4.74
N LEU A 56 -7.41 0.09 -5.88
CA LEU A 56 -7.26 1.08 -6.94
C LEU A 56 -8.35 0.87 -7.99
N SER A 57 -9.18 1.88 -8.18
CA SER A 57 -10.29 1.86 -9.12
C SER A 57 -9.96 2.68 -10.36
N THR A 58 -10.15 2.08 -11.54
CA THR A 58 -9.96 2.70 -12.86
C THR A 58 -11.21 2.52 -13.72
N LEU A 59 -11.25 3.11 -14.92
CA LEU A 59 -12.36 2.97 -15.85
C LEU A 59 -12.04 1.89 -16.88
N SER A 60 -12.83 0.81 -16.88
CA SER A 60 -12.57 -0.35 -17.74
C SER A 60 -12.74 -0.04 -19.22
N ILE A 61 -11.69 -0.27 -20.01
CA ILE A 61 -11.77 -0.20 -21.48
C ILE A 61 -12.52 -1.39 -22.08
N GLU A 62 -12.62 -2.51 -21.36
CA GLU A 62 -13.27 -3.75 -21.82
C GLU A 62 -14.75 -3.82 -21.45
N HIS A 63 -15.20 -2.90 -20.57
CA HIS A 63 -16.57 -2.86 -20.04
C HIS A 63 -17.16 -1.45 -20.13
N ASP A 64 -16.94 -0.75 -21.25
CA ASP A 64 -17.57 0.52 -21.58
C ASP A 64 -17.46 1.61 -20.48
N GLY A 65 -16.31 1.69 -19.82
CA GLY A 65 -16.04 2.65 -18.76
C GLY A 65 -16.60 2.28 -17.39
N ALA A 66 -17.05 1.04 -17.16
CA ALA A 66 -17.45 0.57 -15.84
C ALA A 66 -16.28 0.71 -14.83
N PRO A 67 -16.54 1.13 -13.58
CA PRO A 67 -15.51 1.18 -12.54
C PRO A 67 -14.94 -0.21 -12.26
N PHE A 68 -13.62 -0.35 -12.37
CA PHE A 68 -12.89 -1.59 -12.10
C PHE A 68 -11.98 -1.38 -10.90
N GLY A 69 -12.34 -2.00 -9.77
CA GLY A 69 -11.53 -1.99 -8.55
C GLY A 69 -10.59 -3.18 -8.49
N ASN A 70 -9.28 -2.93 -8.39
CA ASN A 70 -8.25 -3.95 -8.27
C ASN A 70 -7.47 -3.80 -6.94
N VAL A 71 -7.02 -4.91 -6.38
CA VAL A 71 -6.19 -4.93 -5.17
C VAL A 71 -4.74 -4.70 -5.59
N VAL A 72 -4.13 -3.63 -5.08
CA VAL A 72 -2.75 -3.26 -5.44
C VAL A 72 -1.91 -2.95 -4.22
N SER A 73 -0.65 -3.38 -4.26
CA SER A 73 0.39 -2.94 -3.33
C SER A 73 0.85 -1.53 -3.68
N TYR A 74 1.18 -0.73 -2.68
CA TYR A 74 1.69 0.63 -2.86
C TYR A 74 2.69 1.02 -1.78
N SER A 75 3.40 2.12 -2.01
CA SER A 75 4.20 2.79 -0.99
C SER A 75 4.10 4.31 -1.15
N ASP A 76 4.10 5.06 -0.05
CA ASP A 76 4.11 6.53 -0.08
C ASP A 76 5.48 7.12 0.28
N GLY A 77 6.49 6.27 0.47
CA GLY A 77 7.85 6.64 0.83
C GLY A 77 8.58 5.56 1.61
N LEU A 78 9.80 5.86 2.07
CA LEU A 78 10.52 4.98 2.99
C LEU A 78 9.82 4.93 4.36
N PRO A 79 10.04 3.86 5.16
CA PRO A 79 9.51 3.78 6.52
C PRO A 79 9.79 5.04 7.34
N GLY A 80 8.75 5.66 7.90
CA GLY A 80 8.82 6.91 8.67
C GLY A 80 9.17 8.17 7.87
N LYS A 81 9.19 8.07 6.53
CA LYS A 81 9.49 9.19 5.61
C LYS A 81 8.44 9.30 4.50
N GLY A 82 7.26 8.73 4.72
CA GLY A 82 6.12 8.79 3.81
C GLY A 82 5.76 10.24 3.48
N LYS A 83 5.38 10.50 2.23
CA LYS A 83 4.95 11.82 1.74
C LYS A 83 3.46 11.87 1.41
N GLY A 84 2.74 10.76 1.58
CA GLY A 84 1.32 10.66 1.28
C GLY A 84 0.98 10.50 -0.21
N ILE A 85 1.96 10.51 -1.11
CA ILE A 85 1.73 10.25 -2.55
C ILE A 85 1.87 8.75 -2.79
N PRO A 86 0.81 8.02 -3.14
CA PRO A 86 0.91 6.59 -3.43
C PRO A 86 1.66 6.35 -4.74
N TYR A 87 2.72 5.55 -4.67
CA TYR A 87 3.38 4.94 -5.81
C TYR A 87 2.99 3.48 -5.94
N PHE A 88 2.90 2.99 -7.18
CA PHE A 88 2.53 1.63 -7.55
C PHE A 88 3.55 1.05 -8.52
N TYR A 89 3.69 -0.27 -8.54
CA TYR A 89 4.51 -1.01 -9.51
C TYR A 89 3.60 -1.93 -10.32
N LEU A 90 3.32 -1.56 -11.56
CA LEU A 90 2.21 -2.13 -12.34
C LEU A 90 2.70 -2.62 -13.71
N THR A 91 2.04 -3.65 -14.24
CA THR A 91 2.34 -4.25 -15.55
C THR A 91 1.16 -4.05 -16.51
N MET A 92 1.44 -3.90 -17.80
CA MET A 92 0.41 -3.87 -18.86
C MET A 92 -0.39 -5.17 -19.00
N LEU A 93 0.04 -6.26 -18.37
CA LEU A 93 -0.73 -7.50 -18.28
C LEU A 93 -1.98 -7.34 -17.38
N ASP A 94 -1.96 -6.37 -16.46
CA ASP A 94 -3.10 -6.05 -15.59
C ASP A 94 -4.02 -5.01 -16.25
N PRO A 95 -5.36 -5.22 -16.26
CA PRO A 95 -6.31 -4.26 -16.80
C PRO A 95 -6.18 -2.85 -16.20
N THR A 96 -5.81 -2.72 -14.92
CA THR A 96 -5.63 -1.43 -14.24
C THR A 96 -4.68 -0.52 -15.00
N THR A 97 -3.55 -1.06 -15.48
CA THR A 97 -2.52 -0.28 -16.18
C THR A 97 -3.03 0.18 -17.54
N ARG A 98 -3.63 -0.74 -18.31
CA ARG A 98 -4.22 -0.45 -19.63
C ARG A 98 -5.34 0.58 -19.54
N ASN A 99 -6.19 0.46 -18.53
CA ASN A 99 -7.26 1.42 -18.24
C ASN A 99 -6.69 2.80 -17.95
N ALA A 100 -5.70 2.90 -17.06
CA ALA A 100 -5.11 4.17 -16.67
C ALA A 100 -4.38 4.90 -17.80
N LEU A 101 -3.73 4.17 -18.71
CA LEU A 101 -3.11 4.75 -19.90
C LEU A 101 -4.13 5.29 -20.91
N LYS A 102 -5.35 4.73 -20.92
CA LYS A 102 -6.44 5.22 -21.77
C LYS A 102 -7.18 6.40 -21.15
N ASP A 103 -7.48 6.31 -19.86
CA ASP A 103 -8.12 7.34 -19.06
C ASP A 103 -7.51 7.33 -17.66
N SER A 104 -6.77 8.39 -17.32
CA SER A 104 -5.99 8.43 -16.09
C SER A 104 -6.85 8.63 -14.84
N ARG A 105 -8.17 8.90 -14.96
CA ARG A 105 -9.04 9.07 -13.78
C ARG A 105 -9.07 7.80 -12.95
N ALA A 106 -8.68 7.94 -11.69
CA ALA A 106 -8.61 6.83 -10.74
C ALA A 106 -8.98 7.25 -9.33
N SER A 107 -9.36 6.28 -8.51
CA SER A 107 -9.47 6.46 -7.06
C SER A 107 -8.81 5.32 -6.30
N PHE A 108 -8.08 5.64 -5.24
CA PHE A 108 -7.41 4.68 -4.38
C PHE A 108 -8.03 4.69 -2.99
N ALA A 109 -8.57 3.55 -2.55
CA ALA A 109 -9.25 3.40 -1.28
C ALA A 109 -8.48 2.48 -0.32
N ILE A 110 -8.36 2.91 0.93
CA ILE A 110 -7.73 2.16 2.02
C ILE A 110 -8.57 2.22 3.30
N SER A 111 -8.39 1.21 4.16
CA SER A 111 -9.08 1.06 5.43
C SER A 111 -8.08 0.93 6.57
N GLU A 112 -8.49 1.30 7.78
CA GLU A 112 -7.75 1.03 9.01
C GLU A 112 -7.84 -0.46 9.42
N SER A 113 -8.83 -1.19 8.91
CA SER A 113 -9.07 -2.59 9.30
C SER A 113 -7.84 -3.49 9.09
N PRO A 114 -7.13 -3.46 7.93
CA PRO A 114 -5.90 -4.24 7.74
C PRO A 114 -4.74 -3.81 8.65
N VAL A 115 -4.75 -2.57 9.16
CA VAL A 115 -3.75 -2.09 10.14
C VAL A 115 -3.94 -2.79 11.49
N GLY A 116 -5.17 -3.22 11.79
CA GLY A 116 -5.50 -3.98 13.00
C GLY A 116 -5.70 -3.13 14.26
N THR A 117 -5.97 -1.83 14.10
CA THR A 117 -6.29 -0.91 15.22
C THR A 117 -7.78 -0.63 15.38
N CYS A 118 -8.62 -1.14 14.48
CA CYS A 118 -10.07 -1.03 14.59
C CYS A 118 -10.62 -1.89 15.75
N LYS A 119 -11.52 -1.31 16.54
CA LYS A 119 -12.20 -1.99 17.66
C LYS A 119 -13.62 -2.45 17.30
N ARG A 120 -14.11 -2.09 16.12
CA ARG A 120 -15.46 -2.33 15.61
C ARG A 120 -15.39 -2.76 14.15
N ASP A 121 -16.56 -3.01 13.58
CA ASP A 121 -16.74 -3.33 12.17
C ASP A 121 -15.99 -2.35 11.23
N PRO A 122 -15.41 -2.80 10.11
CA PRO A 122 -14.70 -1.94 9.16
C PRO A 122 -15.53 -0.79 8.57
N MET A 123 -16.86 -0.90 8.58
CA MET A 123 -17.76 0.16 8.12
C MET A 123 -17.99 1.24 9.19
N ASP A 124 -17.83 0.91 10.48
CA ASP A 124 -18.02 1.83 11.59
C ASP A 124 -17.08 3.04 11.45
N PRO A 125 -17.56 4.28 11.55
CA PRO A 125 -16.74 5.48 11.32
C PRO A 125 -15.53 5.64 12.25
N THR A 126 -15.48 4.92 13.38
CA THR A 126 -14.30 4.90 14.26
C THR A 126 -13.16 4.04 13.72
N CYS A 127 -13.45 3.15 12.77
CA CYS A 127 -12.49 2.47 11.90
C CYS A 127 -12.28 3.34 10.65
N SER A 128 -11.14 4.02 10.59
CA SER A 128 -10.92 5.08 9.62
C SER A 128 -10.84 4.52 8.20
N LYS A 129 -11.31 5.28 7.22
CA LYS A 129 -11.22 4.96 5.79
C LYS A 129 -10.94 6.21 4.97
N LEU A 130 -10.14 6.03 3.93
CA LEU A 130 -9.68 7.10 3.05
C LEU A 130 -9.86 6.69 1.60
N THR A 131 -10.34 7.62 0.79
CA THR A 131 -10.31 7.52 -0.67
C THR A 131 -9.61 8.74 -1.24
N LEU A 132 -8.52 8.51 -1.96
CA LEU A 132 -7.80 9.52 -2.74
C LEU A 132 -8.30 9.42 -4.18
N THR A 133 -8.88 10.48 -4.72
CA THR A 133 -9.33 10.54 -6.12
C THR A 133 -8.40 11.45 -6.91
N GLY A 134 -8.03 11.06 -8.12
CA GLY A 134 -7.02 11.77 -8.88
C GLY A 134 -6.73 11.16 -10.24
N LYS A 135 -5.49 11.36 -10.70
CA LYS A 135 -4.97 10.77 -11.94
C LYS A 135 -3.87 9.76 -11.66
N LEU A 136 -4.01 8.54 -12.17
CA LEU A 136 -2.94 7.55 -12.15
C LEU A 136 -2.01 7.78 -13.35
N LEU A 137 -0.78 8.19 -13.07
CA LEU A 137 0.19 8.61 -14.09
C LEU A 137 1.42 7.71 -14.03
N GLN A 138 1.87 7.22 -15.20
CA GLN A 138 3.15 6.54 -15.33
C GLN A 138 4.28 7.56 -15.11
N LEU A 139 5.31 7.19 -14.37
CA LEU A 139 6.51 8.00 -14.23
C LEU A 139 7.44 7.75 -15.42
N ASP A 140 8.16 8.80 -15.83
CA ASP A 140 9.19 8.69 -16.86
C ASP A 140 10.30 7.74 -16.40
N GLU A 141 10.64 6.78 -17.25
CA GLU A 141 11.70 5.81 -17.00
C GLU A 141 13.05 6.51 -16.81
N GLY A 142 13.77 6.14 -15.74
CA GLY A 142 15.06 6.72 -15.39
C GLY A 142 15.00 8.08 -14.70
N SER A 143 13.80 8.66 -14.51
CA SER A 143 13.64 9.91 -13.76
C SER A 143 14.04 9.76 -12.29
N GLU A 144 14.41 10.88 -11.64
CA GLU A 144 14.75 10.87 -10.22
C GLU A 144 13.56 10.48 -9.34
N GLU A 145 12.34 10.88 -9.73
CA GLU A 145 11.11 10.49 -9.02
C GLU A 145 10.88 8.97 -9.12
N GLU A 146 11.07 8.37 -10.29
CA GLU A 146 10.95 6.92 -10.48
C GLU A 146 11.94 6.15 -9.60
N LYS A 147 13.21 6.59 -9.53
CA LYS A 147 14.23 5.96 -8.66
C LYS A 147 13.83 6.01 -7.18
N VAL A 148 13.33 7.16 -6.72
CA VAL A 148 12.85 7.33 -5.34
C VAL A 148 11.64 6.43 -5.07
N ALA A 149 10.70 6.37 -6.00
CA ALA A 149 9.51 5.56 -5.91
C ALA A 149 9.83 4.05 -5.91
N LYS A 150 10.68 3.55 -6.81
CA LYS A 150 11.17 2.15 -6.82
C LYS A 150 11.78 1.79 -5.48
N LYS A 151 12.66 2.65 -4.96
CA LYS A 151 13.26 2.43 -3.63
C LYS A 151 12.21 2.32 -2.54
N ALA A 152 11.21 3.21 -2.52
CA ALA A 152 10.12 3.18 -1.54
C ALA A 152 9.25 1.93 -1.68
N LEU A 153 8.93 1.52 -2.90
CA LEU A 153 8.16 0.33 -3.23
C LEU A 153 8.90 -0.93 -2.79
N PHE A 154 10.14 -1.13 -3.23
CA PHE A 154 10.91 -2.35 -2.92
C PHE A 154 11.32 -2.43 -1.45
N THR A 155 11.46 -1.30 -0.76
CA THR A 155 11.65 -1.30 0.70
C THR A 155 10.40 -1.79 1.43
N LYS A 156 9.20 -1.39 0.97
CA LYS A 156 7.93 -1.77 1.59
C LYS A 156 7.46 -3.17 1.15
N HIS A 157 7.82 -3.58 -0.07
CA HIS A 157 7.45 -4.82 -0.73
C HIS A 157 8.69 -5.47 -1.37
N PRO A 158 9.54 -6.15 -0.58
CA PRO A 158 10.79 -6.71 -1.09
C PRO A 158 10.62 -7.70 -2.26
N GLU A 159 9.51 -8.45 -2.27
CA GLU A 159 9.19 -9.43 -3.33
C GLU A 159 9.10 -8.79 -4.73
N MET A 160 8.79 -7.49 -4.84
CA MET A 160 8.73 -6.80 -6.13
C MET A 160 10.07 -6.80 -6.90
N MET A 161 11.20 -6.99 -6.20
CA MET A 161 12.51 -7.12 -6.84
C MET A 161 12.68 -8.45 -7.58
N ASP A 162 11.93 -9.48 -7.18
CA ASP A 162 12.00 -10.83 -7.75
C ASP A 162 10.86 -11.10 -8.75
N TRP A 163 10.01 -10.10 -9.03
CA TRP A 163 8.95 -10.23 -10.01
C TRP A 163 9.52 -10.40 -11.43
N PRO A 164 8.84 -11.17 -12.32
CA PRO A 164 9.40 -11.55 -13.62
C PRO A 164 9.74 -10.33 -14.49
N GLU A 165 10.99 -10.25 -14.96
CA GLU A 165 11.46 -9.17 -15.83
C GLU A 165 10.63 -9.05 -17.13
N GLY A 166 10.22 -10.20 -17.69
CA GLY A 166 9.41 -10.26 -18.91
C GLY A 166 7.98 -9.73 -18.79
N HIS A 167 7.55 -9.30 -17.59
CA HIS A 167 6.24 -8.67 -17.38
C HIS A 167 6.30 -7.14 -17.44
N GLU A 168 7.47 -6.54 -17.66
CA GLU A 168 7.63 -5.11 -17.99
C GLU A 168 6.93 -4.17 -17.00
N PHE A 169 7.23 -4.34 -15.70
CA PHE A 169 6.67 -3.49 -14.66
C PHE A 169 7.19 -2.04 -14.75
N SER A 170 6.28 -1.08 -14.57
CA SER A 170 6.55 0.35 -14.57
C SER A 170 6.01 1.00 -13.29
N VAL A 171 6.60 2.13 -12.91
CA VAL A 171 6.13 2.88 -11.72
C VAL A 171 5.03 3.85 -12.11
N PHE A 172 3.97 3.88 -11.31
CA PHE A 172 2.89 4.85 -11.41
C PHE A 172 2.77 5.64 -10.12
N LYS A 173 2.29 6.88 -10.21
CA LYS A 173 1.87 7.69 -9.07
C LYS A 173 0.40 8.07 -9.18
N LEU A 174 -0.26 8.24 -8.03
CA LEU A 174 -1.56 8.91 -7.99
C LEU A 174 -1.36 10.42 -7.73
N GLU A 175 -1.61 11.24 -8.74
CA GLU A 175 -1.74 12.69 -8.60
C GLU A 175 -3.09 13.00 -7.95
N ILE A 176 -3.08 13.34 -6.65
CA ILE A 176 -4.29 13.50 -5.84
C ILE A 176 -4.99 14.81 -6.18
N MET A 177 -6.30 14.72 -6.44
CA MET A 177 -7.18 15.87 -6.71
C MET A 177 -8.22 16.07 -5.60
N ASN A 178 -8.69 15.00 -4.98
CA ASN A 178 -9.70 15.05 -3.93
C ASN A 178 -9.45 13.98 -2.87
N ILE A 179 -9.84 14.28 -1.62
CA ILE A 179 -9.64 13.42 -0.47
C ILE A 179 -10.98 13.23 0.24
N PHE A 180 -11.39 11.97 0.41
CA PHE A 180 -12.53 11.59 1.24
C PHE A 180 -12.01 10.83 2.45
N LEU A 181 -12.10 11.43 3.63
CA LEU A 181 -11.72 10.81 4.90
C LEU A 181 -12.94 10.67 5.82
N ILE A 182 -13.13 9.46 6.36
CA ILE A 182 -13.99 9.21 7.52
C ILE A 182 -13.09 8.63 8.62
N ASN A 183 -12.98 9.34 9.74
CA ASN A 183 -12.25 8.87 10.93
C ASN A 183 -13.07 9.01 12.24
N TRP A 184 -14.33 9.46 12.12
CA TRP A 184 -15.32 9.50 13.18
C TRP A 184 -16.73 9.70 12.61
N TYR A 185 -17.75 9.57 13.45
CA TYR A 185 -19.12 9.96 13.11
C TYR A 185 -19.21 11.45 12.69
N GLY A 186 -20.29 11.81 11.99
CA GLY A 186 -20.53 13.17 11.49
C GLY A 186 -20.14 13.40 10.03
N GLY A 187 -19.85 12.33 9.27
CA GLY A 187 -19.57 12.41 7.85
C GLY A 187 -18.11 12.75 7.50
N ALA A 188 -17.89 12.99 6.21
CA ALA A 188 -16.56 13.20 5.63
C ALA A 188 -15.88 14.45 6.20
N LYS A 189 -14.57 14.37 6.39
CA LYS A 189 -13.78 15.51 6.85
C LYS A 189 -13.41 16.42 5.69
N SER A 190 -13.45 17.73 5.93
CA SER A 190 -12.91 18.72 5.01
C SER A 190 -11.39 18.74 5.14
N ILE A 191 -10.69 18.39 4.06
CA ILE A 191 -9.23 18.45 3.95
C ILE A 191 -8.87 18.72 2.49
N THR A 192 -8.02 19.71 2.27
CA THR A 192 -7.45 20.02 0.97
C THR A 192 -6.22 19.15 0.70
N VAL A 193 -5.89 18.97 -0.58
CA VAL A 193 -4.65 18.27 -0.99
C VAL A 193 -3.42 18.99 -0.41
N ASP A 194 -3.42 20.32 -0.35
CA ASP A 194 -2.30 21.09 0.20
C ASP A 194 -2.11 20.89 1.70
N GLU A 195 -3.19 20.79 2.49
CA GLU A 195 -3.10 20.46 3.92
C GLU A 195 -2.56 19.04 4.13
N TYR A 196 -3.04 18.10 3.33
CA TYR A 196 -2.61 16.71 3.35
C TYR A 196 -1.11 16.55 3.02
N LEU A 197 -0.64 17.21 1.95
CA LEU A 197 0.75 17.08 1.48
C LEU A 197 1.74 17.90 2.32
N ARG A 198 1.32 19.02 2.93
CA ARG A 198 2.19 19.84 3.80
C ARG A 198 2.45 19.22 5.17
N TYR A 199 1.61 18.28 5.61
CA TYR A 199 1.83 17.57 6.86
C TYR A 199 3.17 16.82 6.84
N LYS A 200 3.95 16.98 7.91
CA LYS A 200 5.22 16.29 8.13
C LYS A 200 5.04 15.48 9.41
N GLU A 201 5.15 14.16 9.28
CA GLU A 201 5.29 13.23 10.42
C GLU A 201 6.60 13.51 11.18
#